data_AF-A0A183IA17-F1
#
_entry.id   AF-A0A183IA17-F1
#
_cell.length_a   1.000
_cell.length_b   1.000
_cell.length_c   1.000
_cell.angle_alpha   90.00
_cell.angle_beta   90.00
_cell.angle_gamma   90.00
#
_symmetry.space_group_name_H-M   'P 1'
#
loop_
_entity.id
_entity.type
_entity.pdbx_description
1 polymer ?
#
loop_
_entity_poly.entity_id
_entity_poly.type
_entity_poly.pdbx_seq_one_letter_code
_entity_poly.pdbx_strand_id
1 'polypeptide(L)'
;MRPFIYSVKPGSMAHRCDSLVVGDVLLEVNGISVSNLKHDDILTLLKNSGETVTLLVEYSIDTLSKTRCFCRNHVTRAKGIYFSDVSSPEKYVNKCIEVALQKEDGKTGITFRGGSYGPDAKKCRPIMVVKVRTGSPADRDGRIRVRDRILAVNDFSVENASHGTVVDLLNDCTSTVTLTVQYSVAIHDQIRNAHGPVVFEMDHLPGSDVGLRLEMVEYTAGKRSIRINNVAPGSTADRCGALQVGDELLSVNGISLRHTMLPEVYEILRGRNRTKLRLEIIPLGCLRSP
;
A
#
# COMPACT_ATOMS: atom_id res chain seq x y z
N MET A 1 -24.09 -3.95 -23.76
CA MET A 1 -22.87 -3.65 -22.96
C MET A 1 -23.13 -4.08 -21.52
N ARG A 2 -22.11 -4.56 -20.79
CA ARG A 2 -22.29 -4.90 -19.37
C ARG A 2 -22.40 -3.61 -18.54
N PRO A 3 -23.38 -3.46 -17.63
CA PRO A 3 -23.49 -2.28 -16.78
C PRO A 3 -22.28 -2.19 -15.85
N PHE A 4 -21.69 -1.01 -15.70
CA PHE A 4 -20.55 -0.79 -14.81
C PHE A 4 -20.66 0.55 -14.07
N ILE A 5 -19.95 0.65 -12.96
CA ILE A 5 -19.92 1.86 -12.13
C ILE A 5 -19.04 2.90 -12.80
N TYR A 6 -19.65 3.89 -13.43
CA TYR A 6 -18.92 4.97 -14.09
C TYR A 6 -18.40 6.03 -13.10
N SER A 7 -19.18 6.34 -12.08
CA SER A 7 -18.81 7.32 -11.06
C SER A 7 -19.55 7.05 -9.76
N VAL A 8 -18.96 7.50 -8.65
CA VAL A 8 -19.60 7.45 -7.32
C VAL A 8 -19.70 8.87 -6.81
N LYS A 9 -20.92 9.35 -6.59
CA LYS A 9 -21.16 10.73 -6.14
C LYS A 9 -20.60 10.93 -4.73
N PRO A 10 -19.76 11.95 -4.47
CA PRO A 10 -19.28 12.26 -3.13
C PRO A 10 -20.42 12.43 -2.13
N GLY A 11 -20.29 11.79 -0.96
CA GLY A 11 -21.29 11.82 0.11
C GLY A 11 -22.51 10.91 -0.10
N SER A 12 -22.64 10.21 -1.24
CA SER A 12 -23.71 9.22 -1.45
C SER A 12 -23.56 7.96 -0.58
N MET A 13 -24.60 7.12 -0.50
CA MET A 13 -24.51 5.82 0.17
C MET A 13 -23.41 4.93 -0.44
N ALA A 14 -23.32 4.90 -1.77
CA ALA A 14 -22.26 4.20 -2.49
C ALA A 14 -20.86 4.76 -2.19
N HIS A 15 -20.73 6.08 -1.92
CA HIS A 15 -19.45 6.66 -1.51
C HIS A 15 -19.09 6.25 -0.08
N ARG A 16 -20.07 6.25 0.84
CA ARG A 16 -19.85 5.98 2.26
C ARG A 16 -19.67 4.49 2.59
N CYS A 17 -20.12 3.60 1.72
CA CYS A 17 -19.89 2.17 1.93
C CYS A 17 -18.43 1.77 1.69
N ASP A 18 -17.65 2.63 1.00
CA ASP A 18 -16.23 2.43 0.64
C ASP A 18 -15.93 1.14 -0.16
N SER A 19 -16.94 0.33 -0.43
CA SER A 19 -16.85 -0.99 -1.05
C SER A 19 -17.14 -0.99 -2.54
N LEU A 20 -17.67 0.10 -3.10
CA LEU A 20 -17.94 0.25 -4.54
C LEU A 20 -16.89 1.17 -5.19
N VAL A 21 -16.32 0.74 -6.31
CA VAL A 21 -15.24 1.43 -7.01
C VAL A 21 -15.63 1.65 -8.47
N VAL A 22 -15.15 2.75 -9.04
CA VAL A 22 -15.34 3.05 -10.46
C VAL A 22 -14.69 1.96 -11.31
N GLY A 23 -15.44 1.41 -12.26
CA GLY A 23 -15.04 0.28 -13.10
C GLY A 23 -15.60 -1.07 -12.66
N ASP A 24 -16.18 -1.19 -11.46
CA ASP A 24 -16.87 -2.42 -11.06
C ASP A 24 -18.05 -2.70 -12.00
N VAL A 25 -18.22 -3.96 -12.41
CA VAL A 25 -19.31 -4.42 -13.27
C VAL A 25 -20.49 -4.81 -12.39
N LEU A 26 -21.65 -4.23 -12.63
CA LEU A 26 -22.87 -4.55 -11.89
C LEU A 26 -23.53 -5.79 -12.50
N LEU A 27 -23.74 -6.82 -11.68
CA LEU A 27 -24.37 -8.08 -12.08
C LEU A 27 -25.82 -8.17 -11.60
N GLU A 28 -26.11 -7.74 -10.36
CA GLU A 28 -27.45 -7.79 -9.77
C GLU A 28 -27.74 -6.57 -8.88
N VAL A 29 -29.00 -6.17 -8.84
CA VAL A 29 -29.56 -5.19 -7.89
C VAL A 29 -30.69 -5.87 -7.13
N ASN A 30 -30.56 -6.00 -5.81
CA ASN A 30 -31.54 -6.67 -4.94
C ASN A 30 -31.93 -8.08 -5.44
N GLY A 31 -30.95 -8.84 -5.96
CA GLY A 31 -31.14 -10.20 -6.50
C GLY A 31 -31.71 -10.26 -7.93
N ILE A 32 -31.96 -9.11 -8.58
CA ILE A 32 -32.41 -9.05 -9.97
C ILE A 32 -31.19 -8.88 -10.87
N SER A 33 -30.98 -9.81 -11.80
CA SER A 33 -29.89 -9.71 -12.78
C SER A 33 -30.09 -8.50 -13.70
N VAL A 34 -29.05 -7.68 -13.82
CA VAL A 34 -29.05 -6.48 -14.68
C VAL A 34 -28.41 -6.73 -16.05
N SER A 35 -27.95 -7.96 -16.31
CA SER A 35 -27.19 -8.32 -17.52
C SER A 35 -27.92 -8.00 -18.84
N ASN A 36 -29.25 -8.09 -18.84
CA ASN A 36 -30.11 -7.86 -20.01
C ASN A 36 -31.02 -6.63 -19.87
N LEU A 37 -30.86 -5.82 -18.82
CA LEU A 37 -31.70 -4.64 -18.57
C LEU A 37 -31.13 -3.40 -19.26
N LYS A 38 -32.02 -2.48 -19.68
CA LYS A 38 -31.60 -1.16 -20.18
C LYS A 38 -31.19 -0.27 -19.02
N HIS A 39 -30.44 0.78 -19.32
CA HIS A 39 -29.96 1.74 -18.33
C HIS A 39 -31.10 2.28 -17.44
N ASP A 40 -32.21 2.68 -18.05
CA ASP A 40 -33.37 3.24 -17.32
C ASP A 40 -34.04 2.23 -16.39
N ASP A 41 -34.11 0.95 -16.79
CA ASP A 41 -34.67 -0.12 -15.96
C ASP A 41 -33.79 -0.35 -14.71
N ILE A 42 -32.46 -0.36 -14.90
CA ILE A 42 -31.49 -0.50 -13.80
C ILE A 42 -31.59 0.70 -12.84
N LEU A 43 -31.71 1.92 -13.36
CA LEU A 43 -31.91 3.10 -12.54
C LEU A 43 -33.23 3.05 -11.77
N THR A 44 -34.28 2.49 -12.37
CA THR A 44 -35.58 2.32 -11.71
C THR A 44 -35.47 1.34 -10.55
N LEU A 45 -34.75 0.22 -10.71
CA LEU A 45 -34.45 -0.71 -9.62
C LEU A 45 -33.70 -0.03 -8.47
N LEU A 46 -32.68 0.77 -8.77
CA LEU A 46 -31.87 1.50 -7.77
C LEU A 46 -32.62 2.66 -7.09
N LYS A 47 -33.60 3.28 -7.76
CA LYS A 47 -34.44 4.32 -7.16
C LYS A 47 -35.50 3.71 -6.24
N ASN A 48 -35.98 2.51 -6.57
CA ASN A 48 -37.03 1.82 -5.83
C ASN A 48 -36.52 0.91 -4.71
N SER A 49 -35.20 0.83 -4.50
CA SER A 49 -34.59 -0.05 -3.51
C SER A 49 -34.79 0.38 -2.05
N GLY A 50 -35.44 1.51 -1.78
CA GLY A 50 -35.71 1.97 -0.42
C GLY A 50 -34.43 2.41 0.32
N GLU A 51 -34.37 2.15 1.64
CA GLU A 51 -33.25 2.57 2.49
C GLU A 51 -31.99 1.70 2.34
N THR A 52 -32.11 0.48 1.79
CA THR A 52 -31.01 -0.48 1.67
C THR A 52 -30.93 -1.06 0.26
N VAL A 53 -29.72 -1.17 -0.27
CA VAL A 53 -29.49 -1.70 -1.63
C VAL A 53 -28.40 -2.76 -1.57
N THR A 54 -28.72 -3.96 -2.04
CA THR A 54 -27.76 -5.07 -2.17
C THR A 54 -27.34 -5.18 -3.62
N LEU A 55 -26.04 -5.05 -3.88
CA LEU A 55 -25.47 -5.14 -5.23
C LEU A 55 -24.58 -6.38 -5.32
N LEU A 56 -24.74 -7.16 -6.39
CA LEU A 56 -23.73 -8.13 -6.80
C LEU A 56 -22.87 -7.49 -7.87
N VAL A 57 -21.56 -7.41 -7.62
CA VAL A 57 -20.60 -6.79 -8.55
C VAL A 57 -19.46 -7.75 -8.89
N GLU A 58 -19.03 -7.70 -10.15
CA GLU A 58 -17.80 -8.30 -10.63
C GLU A 58 -16.72 -7.21 -10.70
N TYR A 59 -15.52 -7.51 -10.23
CA TYR A 59 -14.40 -6.58 -10.25
C TYR A 59 -13.09 -7.32 -10.55
N SER A 60 -12.16 -6.63 -11.22
CA SER A 60 -10.82 -7.16 -11.48
C SER A 60 -9.94 -6.94 -10.25
N ILE A 61 -9.29 -8.01 -9.78
CA ILE A 61 -8.20 -7.90 -8.81
C ILE A 61 -6.92 -7.99 -9.62
N ASP A 62 -6.13 -6.91 -9.64
CA ASP A 62 -4.89 -6.84 -10.40
C ASP A 62 -4.03 -8.10 -10.14
N THR A 63 -3.69 -8.78 -11.23
CA THR A 63 -3.11 -10.13 -11.24
C THR A 63 -1.68 -10.26 -10.73
N LEU A 64 -1.04 -9.17 -10.27
CA LEU A 64 0.08 -9.22 -9.30
C LEU A 64 -0.23 -10.21 -8.16
N SER A 65 -1.53 -10.35 -7.90
CA SER A 65 -2.34 -11.41 -7.33
C SER A 65 -1.77 -12.75 -6.81
N LYS A 66 -1.07 -13.51 -7.64
CA LYS A 66 -1.16 -14.99 -7.57
C LYS A 66 -0.12 -15.72 -6.73
N THR A 67 0.94 -15.07 -6.24
CA THR A 67 1.96 -15.81 -5.48
C THR A 67 1.76 -15.68 -3.98
N ARG A 68 1.69 -16.84 -3.34
CA ARG A 68 1.65 -17.01 -1.89
C ARG A 68 2.94 -16.49 -1.28
N CYS A 69 2.83 -15.61 -0.28
CA CYS A 69 3.96 -15.39 0.62
C CYS A 69 3.95 -16.55 1.60
N PHE A 70 5.01 -17.37 1.62
CA PHE A 70 5.22 -18.32 2.69
C PHE A 70 5.71 -17.56 3.94
N CYS A 71 4.83 -16.81 4.59
CA CYS A 71 5.10 -16.22 5.90
C CYS A 71 4.50 -17.18 6.95
N ARG A 72 5.05 -18.41 7.06
CA ARG A 72 4.75 -19.33 8.16
C ARG A 72 5.91 -19.25 9.14
N ASN A 73 5.68 -18.49 10.20
CA ASN A 73 6.48 -18.31 11.41
C ASN A 73 7.74 -17.45 11.27
N HIS A 74 7.77 -16.36 12.06
CA HIS A 74 8.93 -15.58 12.44
C HIS A 74 9.70 -14.89 11.30
N VAL A 75 10.09 -13.64 11.59
CA VAL A 75 11.09 -12.83 10.90
C VAL A 75 12.25 -13.68 10.35
N THR A 76 12.10 -14.25 9.15
CA THR A 76 13.14 -15.03 8.49
C THR A 76 13.02 -14.86 6.99
N ARG A 77 13.75 -13.86 6.48
CA ARG A 77 14.57 -13.96 5.26
C ARG A 77 13.92 -14.77 4.13
N ALA A 78 12.70 -14.40 3.71
CA ALA A 78 12.09 -14.95 2.52
C ALA A 78 12.96 -14.56 1.30
N LYS A 79 13.51 -15.56 0.60
CA LYS A 79 14.07 -15.36 -0.75
C LYS A 79 12.96 -14.71 -1.57
N GLY A 80 13.18 -13.45 -1.95
CA GLY A 80 12.19 -12.60 -2.60
C GLY A 80 11.52 -13.31 -3.76
N ILE A 81 10.20 -13.39 -3.73
CA ILE A 81 9.41 -13.80 -4.88
C ILE A 81 9.30 -12.57 -5.77
N TYR A 82 9.98 -12.62 -6.92
CA TYR A 82 9.97 -11.57 -7.92
C TYR A 82 8.67 -11.65 -8.75
N PHE A 83 8.00 -10.51 -8.89
CA PHE A 83 6.86 -10.35 -9.78
C PHE A 83 7.24 -9.38 -10.89
N SER A 84 7.02 -9.80 -12.13
CA SER A 84 6.97 -8.92 -13.29
C SER A 84 5.49 -8.72 -13.63
N ASP A 85 4.99 -7.49 -13.51
CA ASP A 85 3.72 -7.15 -14.17
C ASP A 85 3.93 -7.26 -15.68
N VAL A 86 3.08 -8.01 -16.39
CA VAL A 86 3.17 -8.11 -17.87
C VAL A 86 2.88 -6.76 -18.55
N SER A 87 2.37 -5.79 -17.79
CA SER A 87 2.03 -4.43 -18.22
C SER A 87 2.95 -3.33 -17.66
N SER A 88 3.93 -3.64 -16.80
CA SER A 88 4.85 -2.65 -16.21
C SER A 88 6.30 -3.12 -16.35
N PRO A 89 7.24 -2.30 -16.85
CA PRO A 89 8.66 -2.66 -16.94
C PRO A 89 9.34 -2.77 -15.56
N GLU A 90 8.67 -2.32 -14.48
CA GLU A 90 9.20 -2.36 -13.13
C GLU A 90 9.00 -3.75 -12.50
N LYS A 91 10.09 -4.35 -12.04
CA LYS A 91 10.06 -5.59 -11.27
C LYS A 91 9.76 -5.24 -9.81
N TYR A 92 8.93 -6.05 -9.16
CA TYR A 92 8.61 -5.89 -7.74
C TYR A 92 8.98 -7.15 -6.96
N VAL A 93 9.28 -6.97 -5.67
CA VAL A 93 9.40 -8.05 -4.70
C VAL A 93 8.39 -7.84 -3.58
N ASN A 94 7.76 -8.91 -3.12
CA ASN A 94 6.84 -8.82 -1.98
C ASN A 94 7.56 -9.04 -0.65
N LYS A 95 7.20 -8.23 0.35
CA LYS A 95 7.63 -8.37 1.75
C LYS A 95 6.40 -8.46 2.67
N CYS A 96 6.60 -8.98 3.87
CA CYS A 96 5.60 -9.06 4.95
C CYS A 96 5.99 -8.07 6.07
N ILE A 97 5.01 -7.38 6.65
CA ILE A 97 5.14 -6.61 7.90
C ILE A 97 3.98 -6.92 8.83
N GLU A 98 4.19 -6.71 10.13
CA GLU A 98 3.12 -6.66 11.12
C GLU A 98 2.83 -5.20 11.47
N VAL A 99 1.55 -4.85 11.44
CA VAL A 99 1.05 -3.49 11.75
C VAL A 99 0.01 -3.59 12.85
N ALA A 100 0.35 -3.11 14.03
CA ALA A 100 -0.61 -2.95 15.13
C ALA A 100 -1.33 -1.62 15.01
N LEU A 101 -2.65 -1.65 14.88
CA LEU A 101 -3.51 -0.47 14.79
C LEU A 101 -4.42 -0.38 16.01
N GLN A 102 -4.40 0.76 16.67
CA GLN A 102 -5.41 1.10 17.67
C GLN A 102 -6.68 1.58 16.95
N LYS A 103 -7.78 0.87 17.16
CA LYS A 103 -9.07 1.18 16.53
C LYS A 103 -9.65 2.48 17.09
N GLU A 104 -10.31 3.22 16.21
CA GLU A 104 -11.16 4.35 16.56
C GLU A 104 -12.59 4.03 16.14
N ASP A 105 -13.54 4.15 17.08
CA ASP A 105 -14.94 3.75 16.88
C ASP A 105 -15.09 2.30 16.40
N GLY A 106 -14.23 1.41 16.89
CA GLY A 106 -14.17 0.00 16.50
C GLY A 106 -13.58 -0.26 15.10
N LYS A 107 -13.12 0.78 14.39
CA LYS A 107 -12.65 0.71 12.99
C LYS A 107 -11.16 0.97 12.88
N THR A 108 -10.51 0.24 11.97
CA THR A 108 -9.11 0.46 11.55
C THR A 108 -8.98 1.54 10.48
N GLY A 109 -10.05 1.76 9.70
CA GLY A 109 -10.07 2.69 8.57
C GLY A 109 -9.57 2.13 7.25
N ILE A 110 -9.36 0.81 7.17
CA ILE A 110 -9.11 0.12 5.89
C ILE A 110 -10.42 -0.44 5.34
N THR A 111 -10.57 -0.37 4.03
CA THR A 111 -11.57 -1.13 3.29
C THR A 111 -10.84 -2.14 2.42
N PHE A 112 -11.32 -3.38 2.40
CA PHE A 112 -10.72 -4.48 1.66
C PHE A 112 -11.75 -5.25 0.85
N ARG A 113 -11.27 -5.97 -0.15
CA ARG A 113 -12.05 -6.89 -0.97
C ARG A 113 -11.37 -8.25 -1.02
N GLY A 114 -12.05 -9.22 -1.62
CA GLY A 114 -11.60 -10.60 -1.73
C GLY A 114 -12.16 -11.48 -0.63
N GLY A 115 -11.54 -12.65 -0.45
CA GLY A 115 -12.02 -13.74 0.38
C GLY A 115 -12.45 -14.93 -0.45
N SER A 116 -12.77 -16.03 0.24
CA SER A 116 -13.38 -17.20 -0.38
C SER A 116 -14.87 -16.97 -0.66
N TYR A 117 -15.33 -17.51 -1.78
CA TYR A 117 -16.73 -17.51 -2.16
C TYR A 117 -17.17 -18.96 -2.41
N GLY A 118 -17.84 -19.54 -1.41
CA GLY A 118 -18.23 -20.95 -1.41
C GLY A 118 -17.02 -21.90 -1.33
N PRO A 119 -17.23 -23.20 -1.58
CA PRO A 119 -16.18 -24.22 -1.47
C PRO A 119 -15.19 -24.23 -2.65
N ASP A 120 -15.45 -23.43 -3.70
CA ASP A 120 -14.63 -23.42 -4.91
C ASP A 120 -13.37 -22.58 -4.73
N ALA A 121 -12.22 -23.25 -4.58
CA ALA A 121 -10.92 -22.60 -4.48
C ALA A 121 -10.59 -21.67 -5.66
N LYS A 122 -11.18 -21.89 -6.85
CA LYS A 122 -11.00 -21.01 -8.02
C LYS A 122 -11.72 -19.67 -7.86
N LYS A 123 -12.66 -19.56 -6.92
CA LYS A 123 -13.38 -18.34 -6.56
C LYS A 123 -12.78 -17.66 -5.32
N CYS A 124 -11.73 -18.20 -4.72
CA CYS A 124 -10.95 -17.48 -3.72
C CYS A 124 -10.19 -16.32 -4.35
N ARG A 125 -10.20 -15.19 -3.67
CA ARG A 125 -9.39 -14.01 -3.99
C ARG A 125 -8.64 -13.56 -2.75
N PRO A 126 -7.41 -13.05 -2.86
CA PRO A 126 -6.70 -12.54 -1.71
C PRO A 126 -7.43 -11.36 -1.09
N ILE A 127 -7.34 -11.23 0.24
CA ILE A 127 -7.85 -10.08 0.97
C ILE A 127 -6.97 -8.88 0.65
N MET A 128 -7.46 -7.95 -0.16
CA MET A 128 -6.69 -6.81 -0.68
C MET A 128 -7.29 -5.49 -0.20
N VAL A 129 -6.44 -4.59 0.28
CA VAL A 129 -6.83 -3.23 0.67
C VAL A 129 -7.18 -2.42 -0.58
N VAL A 130 -8.39 -1.90 -0.64
CA VAL A 130 -8.88 -1.07 -1.76
C VAL A 130 -8.97 0.41 -1.39
N LYS A 131 -9.07 0.72 -0.10
CA LYS A 131 -9.12 2.09 0.39
C LYS A 131 -8.51 2.18 1.78
N VAL A 132 -7.80 3.27 2.04
CA VAL A 132 -7.39 3.70 3.38
C VAL A 132 -8.04 5.05 3.62
N ARG A 133 -8.88 5.16 4.64
CA ARG A 133 -9.64 6.37 4.93
C ARG A 133 -8.73 7.44 5.52
N THR A 134 -8.70 8.63 4.93
CA THR A 134 -7.93 9.77 5.44
C THR A 134 -8.24 10.07 6.90
N GLY A 135 -7.19 10.31 7.68
CA GLY A 135 -7.26 10.58 9.11
C GLY A 135 -7.59 9.36 9.97
N SER A 136 -7.75 8.16 9.41
CA SER A 136 -7.99 6.94 10.19
C SER A 136 -6.73 6.37 10.85
N PRO A 137 -6.84 5.42 11.80
CA PRO A 137 -5.67 4.77 12.38
C PRO A 137 -4.69 4.20 11.35
N ALA A 138 -5.19 3.52 10.32
CA ALA A 138 -4.35 2.99 9.24
C ALA A 138 -3.66 4.07 8.41
N ASP A 139 -4.35 5.20 8.15
CA ASP A 139 -3.80 6.34 7.41
C ASP A 139 -2.66 7.03 8.19
N ARG A 140 -2.86 7.23 9.50
CA ARG A 140 -1.86 7.86 10.36
C ARG A 140 -0.65 6.97 10.62
N ASP A 141 -0.83 5.65 10.66
CA ASP A 141 0.29 4.71 10.68
C ASP A 141 1.06 4.73 9.34
N GLY A 142 0.35 4.82 8.21
CA GLY A 142 0.91 5.06 6.88
C GLY A 142 1.66 3.88 6.23
N ARG A 143 1.84 2.76 6.96
CA ARG A 143 2.49 1.55 6.43
C ARG A 143 1.56 0.67 5.61
N ILE A 144 0.24 0.77 5.81
CA ILE A 144 -0.77 0.05 5.01
C ILE A 144 -1.23 0.95 3.87
N ARG A 145 -1.19 0.44 2.63
CA ARG A 145 -1.57 1.17 1.42
C ARG A 145 -2.55 0.37 0.58
N VAL A 146 -3.23 1.06 -0.32
CA VAL A 146 -4.07 0.43 -1.35
C VAL A 146 -3.21 -0.54 -2.17
N ARG A 147 -3.79 -1.69 -2.54
CA ARG A 147 -3.17 -2.87 -3.18
C ARG A 147 -2.33 -3.76 -2.28
N ASP A 148 -2.13 -3.41 -1.01
CA ASP A 148 -1.55 -4.34 -0.05
C ASP A 148 -2.51 -5.50 0.25
N ARG A 149 -1.96 -6.64 0.67
CA ARG A 149 -2.76 -7.81 1.06
C ARG A 149 -2.70 -8.08 2.53
N ILE A 150 -3.83 -8.38 3.11
CA ILE A 150 -3.93 -8.86 4.49
C ILE A 150 -3.74 -10.37 4.45
N LEU A 151 -2.72 -10.86 5.14
CA LEU A 151 -2.41 -12.29 5.25
C LEU A 151 -2.91 -12.87 6.58
N ALA A 152 -2.96 -12.07 7.64
CA ALA A 152 -3.51 -12.47 8.93
C ALA A 152 -4.13 -11.28 9.67
N VAL A 153 -5.10 -11.60 10.53
CA VAL A 153 -5.69 -10.68 11.53
C VAL A 153 -5.39 -11.29 12.90
N ASN A 154 -4.59 -10.59 13.69
CA ASN A 154 -3.86 -11.11 14.85
C ASN A 154 -3.12 -12.39 14.46
N ASP A 155 -3.33 -13.46 15.23
CA ASP A 155 -2.70 -14.76 14.99
C ASP A 155 -3.47 -15.64 13.98
N PHE A 156 -4.59 -15.15 13.43
CA PHE A 156 -5.44 -15.90 12.52
C PHE A 156 -5.09 -15.57 11.06
N SER A 157 -4.53 -16.57 10.36
CA SER A 157 -4.36 -16.48 8.90
C SER A 157 -5.71 -16.30 8.21
N VAL A 158 -5.77 -15.33 7.30
CA VAL A 158 -6.95 -15.08 6.46
C VAL A 158 -6.78 -15.63 5.04
N GLU A 159 -5.77 -16.49 4.83
CA GLU A 159 -5.59 -17.20 3.57
C GLU A 159 -6.76 -18.17 3.34
N ASN A 160 -7.60 -17.88 2.32
CA ASN A 160 -8.86 -18.57 2.01
C ASN A 160 -10.01 -18.32 3.01
N ALA A 161 -9.88 -17.38 3.93
CA ALA A 161 -10.99 -16.94 4.76
C ALA A 161 -12.08 -16.26 3.89
N SER A 162 -13.34 -16.40 4.29
CA SER A 162 -14.42 -15.66 3.64
C SER A 162 -14.34 -14.18 4.00
N HIS A 163 -14.90 -13.31 3.17
CA HIS A 163 -14.96 -11.88 3.48
C HIS A 163 -15.59 -11.62 4.86
N GLY A 164 -16.71 -12.30 5.14
CA GLY A 164 -17.42 -12.20 6.42
C GLY A 164 -16.53 -12.61 7.60
N THR A 165 -15.82 -13.73 7.49
CA THR A 165 -14.89 -14.19 8.54
C THR A 165 -13.82 -13.15 8.86
N VAL A 166 -13.27 -12.45 7.86
CA VAL A 166 -12.28 -11.39 8.10
C VAL A 166 -12.92 -10.18 8.79
N VAL A 167 -14.15 -9.82 8.41
CA VAL A 167 -14.93 -8.76 9.07
C VAL A 167 -15.21 -9.12 10.53
N ASP A 168 -15.60 -10.36 10.81
CA ASP A 168 -15.86 -10.86 12.15
C ASP A 168 -14.59 -10.80 13.02
N LEU A 169 -13.46 -11.33 12.51
CA LEU A 169 -12.15 -11.26 13.19
C LEU A 169 -11.74 -9.82 13.50
N LEU A 170 -11.98 -8.88 12.57
CA LEU A 170 -11.75 -7.47 12.84
C LEU A 170 -12.69 -6.99 13.94
N ASN A 171 -13.99 -7.24 13.86
CA ASN A 171 -14.99 -6.74 14.82
C ASN A 171 -14.81 -7.30 16.24
N ASP A 172 -14.36 -8.54 16.39
CA ASP A 172 -14.10 -9.19 17.67
C ASP A 172 -12.99 -8.49 18.47
N CYS A 173 -12.13 -7.71 17.81
CA CYS A 173 -11.10 -6.91 18.44
C CYS A 173 -11.64 -5.53 18.82
N THR A 174 -11.70 -5.20 20.12
CA THR A 174 -12.28 -3.92 20.57
C THR A 174 -11.29 -2.75 20.60
N SER A 175 -10.01 -3.00 20.91
CA SER A 175 -9.01 -1.94 21.09
C SER A 175 -7.92 -1.94 20.01
N THR A 176 -7.07 -2.96 20.01
CA THR A 176 -5.91 -3.06 19.10
C THR A 176 -6.06 -4.29 18.24
N VAL A 177 -5.72 -4.16 16.96
CA VAL A 177 -5.64 -5.29 16.02
C VAL A 177 -4.27 -5.30 15.36
N THR A 178 -3.66 -6.47 15.27
CA THR A 178 -2.40 -6.67 14.55
C THR A 178 -2.71 -7.25 13.18
N LEU A 179 -2.26 -6.61 12.11
CA LEU A 179 -2.44 -7.10 10.75
C LEU A 179 -1.10 -7.54 10.19
N THR A 180 -1.04 -8.76 9.67
CA THR A 180 0.09 -9.21 8.85
C THR A 180 -0.19 -8.81 7.42
N VAL A 181 0.60 -7.88 6.90
CA VAL A 181 0.38 -7.23 5.60
C VAL A 181 1.51 -7.58 4.64
N GLN A 182 1.14 -8.08 3.46
CA GLN A 182 2.03 -8.20 2.32
C GLN A 182 1.99 -6.93 1.47
N TYR A 183 3.16 -6.40 1.15
CA TYR A 183 3.33 -5.20 0.32
C TYR A 183 4.41 -5.41 -0.73
N SER A 184 4.33 -4.63 -1.80
CA SER A 184 5.28 -4.66 -2.92
C SER A 184 6.35 -3.58 -2.76
N VAL A 185 7.59 -3.97 -3.07
CA VAL A 185 8.77 -3.10 -3.11
C VAL A 185 9.31 -3.10 -4.54
N ALA A 186 9.51 -1.91 -5.11
CA ALA A 186 10.08 -1.77 -6.45
C ALA A 186 11.54 -2.26 -6.49
N ILE A 187 11.99 -2.68 -7.67
CA ILE A 187 13.37 -3.10 -7.90
C ILE A 187 13.99 -2.19 -8.94
N HIS A 188 14.97 -1.40 -8.49
CA HIS A 188 15.76 -0.54 -9.36
C HIS A 188 17.14 -1.16 -9.60
N ASP A 189 17.24 -2.05 -10.59
CA ASP A 189 18.52 -2.70 -10.97
C ASP A 189 19.59 -1.66 -11.33
N GLN A 190 19.20 -0.54 -11.96
CA GLN A 190 20.12 0.54 -12.35
C GLN A 190 20.72 1.29 -11.15
N ILE A 191 19.94 1.50 -10.09
CA ILE A 191 20.40 2.22 -8.89
C ILE A 191 21.34 1.33 -8.07
N ARG A 192 20.99 0.04 -7.93
CA ARG A 192 21.81 -0.93 -7.20
C ARG A 192 23.18 -1.19 -7.84
N ASN A 193 23.24 -1.12 -9.17
CA ASN A 193 24.47 -1.36 -9.93
C ASN A 193 25.18 -0.06 -10.36
N ALA A 194 24.74 1.09 -9.85
CA ALA A 194 25.42 2.34 -10.16
C ALA A 194 26.83 2.36 -9.57
N HIS A 195 27.71 3.14 -10.19
CA HIS A 195 29.11 3.31 -9.80
C HIS A 195 29.44 4.75 -9.34
N GLY A 196 28.41 5.53 -9.01
CA GLY A 196 28.52 6.93 -8.60
C GLY A 196 27.19 7.50 -8.09
N PRO A 197 27.08 8.84 -7.96
CA PRO A 197 25.84 9.50 -7.56
C PRO A 197 24.68 9.16 -8.51
N VAL A 198 23.51 8.89 -7.93
CA VAL A 198 22.30 8.53 -8.66
C VAL A 198 21.16 9.44 -8.22
N VAL A 199 20.39 9.91 -9.20
CA VAL A 199 19.17 10.66 -8.95
C VAL A 199 17.97 9.80 -9.33
N PHE A 200 16.99 9.72 -8.45
CA PHE A 200 15.72 9.05 -8.74
C PHE A 200 14.55 9.82 -8.14
N GLU A 201 13.35 9.52 -8.61
CA GLU A 201 12.11 10.05 -8.07
C GLU A 201 11.32 8.94 -7.39
N MET A 202 10.69 9.27 -6.26
CA MET A 202 9.79 8.39 -5.54
C MET A 202 8.50 9.12 -5.21
N ASP A 203 7.38 8.39 -5.23
CA ASP A 203 6.11 8.91 -4.75
C ASP A 203 6.18 9.19 -3.25
N HIS A 204 5.45 10.19 -2.81
CA HIS A 204 5.48 10.70 -1.45
C HIS A 204 4.12 11.29 -1.07
N LEU A 205 3.69 11.13 0.18
CA LEU A 205 2.50 11.80 0.69
C LEU A 205 2.94 13.14 1.32
N PRO A 206 2.50 14.30 0.80
CA PRO A 206 2.98 15.59 1.30
C PRO A 206 2.82 15.73 2.82
N GLY A 207 3.90 16.13 3.50
CA GLY A 207 3.95 16.29 4.95
C GLY A 207 4.19 15.00 5.74
N SER A 208 4.17 13.82 5.11
CA SER A 208 4.39 12.54 5.81
C SER A 208 5.88 12.30 6.07
N ASP A 209 6.16 11.41 7.03
CA ASP A 209 7.49 10.81 7.13
C ASP A 209 7.70 9.84 5.94
N VAL A 210 8.90 9.85 5.37
CA VAL A 210 9.31 8.92 4.32
C VAL A 210 9.76 7.57 4.88
N GLY A 211 10.05 7.50 6.19
CA GLY A 211 10.48 6.30 6.90
C GLY A 211 11.99 6.07 6.84
N LEU A 212 12.77 7.15 6.83
CA LEU A 212 14.24 7.10 6.93
C LEU A 212 14.67 7.52 8.33
N ARG A 213 15.64 6.80 8.89
CA ARG A 213 16.47 7.34 9.97
C ARG A 213 17.84 7.65 9.40
N LEU A 214 18.27 8.88 9.62
CA LEU A 214 19.50 9.43 9.10
C LEU A 214 20.50 9.65 10.22
N GLU A 215 21.77 9.52 9.89
CA GLU A 215 22.89 9.86 10.75
C GLU A 215 23.81 10.86 10.03
N MET A 216 24.42 11.75 10.82
CA MET A 216 25.45 12.65 10.31
C MET A 216 26.81 12.03 10.61
N VAL A 217 27.60 11.81 9.56
CA VAL A 217 28.95 11.26 9.64
C VAL A 217 29.94 12.38 9.39
N GLU A 218 30.84 12.61 10.35
CA GLU A 218 31.95 13.54 10.19
C GLU A 218 33.22 12.76 9.81
N TYR A 219 33.88 13.20 8.74
CA TYR A 219 35.16 12.67 8.29
C TYR A 219 36.31 13.59 8.70
N THR A 220 37.53 13.11 8.51
CA THR A 220 38.75 13.93 8.59
C THR A 220 38.64 15.16 7.69
N ALA A 221 39.23 16.28 8.13
CA ALA A 221 39.12 17.60 7.48
C ALA A 221 37.73 18.26 7.52
N GLY A 222 36.84 17.87 8.44
CA GLY A 222 35.56 18.56 8.69
C GLY A 222 34.51 18.35 7.60
N LYS A 223 34.73 17.38 6.70
CA LYS A 223 33.73 16.96 5.71
C LYS A 223 32.62 16.21 6.44
N ARG A 224 31.37 16.58 6.18
CA ARG A 224 30.18 15.92 6.74
C ARG A 224 29.40 15.22 5.64
N SER A 225 28.76 14.10 5.97
CA SER A 225 27.74 13.50 5.12
C SER A 225 26.55 12.98 5.89
N ILE A 226 25.43 12.85 5.20
CA ILE A 226 24.19 12.35 5.77
C ILE A 226 23.98 10.96 5.22
N ARG A 227 23.98 9.96 6.09
CA ARG A 227 23.79 8.55 5.69
C ARG A 227 22.50 7.99 6.21
N ILE A 228 21.98 7.01 5.49
CA ILE A 228 20.81 6.24 5.92
C ILE A 228 21.24 5.21 6.94
N ASN A 229 20.84 5.40 8.20
CA ASN A 229 21.09 4.44 9.27
C ASN A 229 19.99 3.37 9.33
N ASN A 230 18.75 3.73 8.99
CA ASN A 230 17.64 2.78 8.97
C ASN A 230 16.59 3.13 7.92
N VAL A 231 15.99 2.10 7.32
CA VAL A 231 14.79 2.22 6.48
C VAL A 231 13.65 1.48 7.18
N ALA A 232 12.59 2.20 7.52
CA ALA A 232 11.45 1.64 8.22
C ALA A 232 10.67 0.67 7.30
N PRO A 233 10.40 -0.58 7.72
CA PRO A 233 9.66 -1.54 6.89
C PRO A 233 8.27 -1.06 6.48
N GLY A 234 7.91 -1.24 5.21
CA GLY A 234 6.63 -0.80 4.64
C GLY A 234 6.47 0.71 4.44
N SER A 235 7.50 1.49 4.75
CA SER A 235 7.52 2.94 4.52
C SER A 235 7.62 3.30 3.04
N THR A 236 7.50 4.59 2.74
CA THR A 236 7.72 5.12 1.39
C THR A 236 9.14 4.80 0.90
N ALA A 237 10.14 4.98 1.77
CA ALA A 237 11.53 4.68 1.47
C ALA A 237 11.79 3.17 1.25
N ASP A 238 11.15 2.30 2.01
CA ASP A 238 11.28 0.85 1.79
C ASP A 238 10.60 0.42 0.47
N ARG A 239 9.39 0.92 0.21
CA ARG A 239 8.61 0.58 -0.99
C ARG A 239 9.23 1.07 -2.29
N CYS A 240 9.95 2.19 -2.27
CA CYS A 240 10.67 2.66 -3.45
C CYS A 240 11.82 1.73 -3.85
N GLY A 241 12.36 0.92 -2.92
CA GLY A 241 13.38 -0.09 -3.19
C GLY A 241 14.72 0.41 -3.74
N ALA A 242 14.87 1.73 -3.91
CA ALA A 242 16.06 2.43 -4.35
C ALA A 242 17.03 2.72 -3.19
N LEU A 243 16.51 2.85 -1.97
CA LEU A 243 17.25 3.27 -0.78
C LEU A 243 17.66 2.06 0.07
N GLN A 244 18.89 2.09 0.59
CA GLN A 244 19.44 1.08 1.49
C GLN A 244 20.19 1.72 2.65
N VAL A 245 20.32 0.95 3.74
CA VAL A 245 21.15 1.35 4.88
C VAL A 245 22.60 1.49 4.42
N GLY A 246 23.22 2.61 4.77
CA GLY A 246 24.58 3.00 4.39
C GLY A 246 24.66 3.92 3.17
N ASP A 247 23.59 4.08 2.39
CA ASP A 247 23.58 5.05 1.30
C ASP A 247 23.77 6.47 1.84
N GLU A 248 24.50 7.29 1.09
CA GLU A 248 24.74 8.70 1.42
C GLU A 248 23.74 9.58 0.66
N LEU A 249 22.96 10.38 1.39
CA LEU A 249 21.99 11.32 0.83
C LEU A 249 22.67 12.66 0.53
N LEU A 250 22.70 13.04 -0.75
CA LEU A 250 23.38 14.25 -1.23
C LEU A 250 22.44 15.44 -1.37
N SER A 251 21.27 15.22 -1.97
CA SER A 251 20.29 16.27 -2.19
C SER A 251 18.85 15.75 -2.18
N VAL A 252 17.93 16.62 -1.77
CA VAL A 252 16.47 16.38 -1.82
C VAL A 252 15.85 17.52 -2.60
N ASN A 253 15.15 17.20 -3.69
CA ASN A 253 14.50 18.18 -4.56
C ASN A 253 15.46 19.24 -5.12
N GLY A 254 16.73 18.89 -5.32
CA GLY A 254 17.80 19.79 -5.75
C GLY A 254 18.42 20.63 -4.63
N ILE A 255 17.93 20.51 -3.39
CA ILE A 255 18.52 21.16 -2.21
C ILE A 255 19.67 20.28 -1.71
N SER A 256 20.90 20.78 -1.81
CA SER A 256 22.08 20.07 -1.30
C SER A 256 22.05 19.97 0.22
N LEU A 257 22.41 18.79 0.74
CA LEU A 257 22.43 18.51 2.17
C LEU A 257 23.81 18.70 2.82
N ARG A 258 24.84 19.11 2.07
CA ARG A 258 26.24 19.20 2.52
C ARG A 258 26.43 20.04 3.78
N HIS A 259 25.60 21.07 3.96
CA HIS A 259 25.67 22.01 5.07
C HIS A 259 24.37 22.05 5.88
N THR A 260 23.55 21.00 5.77
CA THR A 260 22.23 20.93 6.37
C THR A 260 22.26 20.06 7.62
N MET A 261 21.60 20.50 8.69
CA MET A 261 21.49 19.74 9.93
C MET A 261 20.35 18.71 9.83
N LEU A 262 20.46 17.60 10.57
CA LEU A 262 19.46 16.52 10.51
C LEU A 262 17.99 16.98 10.68
N PRO A 263 17.64 17.86 11.63
CA PRO A 263 16.25 18.32 11.77
C PRO A 263 15.72 19.01 10.50
N GLU A 264 16.55 19.83 9.85
CA GLU A 264 16.20 20.51 8.61
C GLU A 264 16.08 19.52 7.45
N VAL A 265 16.93 18.48 7.40
CA VAL A 265 16.84 17.41 6.39
C VAL A 265 15.51 16.67 6.50
N TYR A 266 15.06 16.34 7.71
CA TYR A 266 13.75 15.72 7.92
C TYR A 266 12.60 16.64 7.47
N GLU A 267 12.69 17.95 7.71
CA GLU A 267 11.69 18.91 7.21
C GLU A 267 11.67 19.00 5.68
N ILE A 268 12.84 18.94 5.02
CA ILE A 268 12.93 18.91 3.56
C ILE A 268 12.34 17.60 3.01
N LEU A 269 12.64 16.45 3.63
CA LEU A 269 12.11 15.15 3.25
C LEU A 269 10.60 15.04 3.42
N ARG A 270 10.01 15.74 4.40
CA ARG A 270 8.55 15.82 4.55
C ARG A 270 7.85 16.45 3.35
N GLY A 271 8.54 17.23 2.51
CA GLY A 271 8.02 17.64 1.19
C GLY A 271 6.60 18.20 1.21
N ARG A 272 6.33 19.22 2.06
CA ARG A 272 4.98 19.68 2.46
C ARG A 272 3.96 19.90 1.33
N ASN A 273 4.41 20.20 0.11
CA ASN A 273 3.55 20.45 -1.06
C ASN A 273 3.93 19.61 -2.29
N ARG A 274 4.64 18.48 -2.13
CA ARG A 274 5.08 17.65 -3.25
C ARG A 274 4.66 16.21 -3.07
N THR A 275 4.02 15.66 -4.10
CA THR A 275 3.65 14.24 -4.17
C THR A 275 4.77 13.34 -4.67
N LYS A 276 5.90 13.94 -5.06
CA LYS A 276 7.12 13.26 -5.47
C LYS A 276 8.33 13.90 -4.81
N LEU A 277 9.28 13.07 -4.43
CA LEU A 277 10.60 13.50 -3.96
C LEU A 277 11.64 13.06 -4.97
N ARG A 278 12.46 14.02 -5.41
CA ARG A 278 13.64 13.75 -6.22
C ARG A 278 14.85 13.66 -5.30
N LEU A 279 15.42 12.46 -5.14
CA LEU A 279 16.55 12.23 -4.25
C LEU A 279 17.81 11.99 -5.07
N GLU A 280 18.92 12.56 -4.61
CA GLU A 280 20.26 12.25 -5.09
C GLU A 280 21.03 11.52 -3.99
N ILE A 281 21.50 10.32 -4.29
CA ILE A 281 22.22 9.46 -3.35
C ILE A 281 23.54 8.98 -3.93
N ILE A 282 24.47 8.58 -3.06
CA ILE A 282 25.57 7.68 -3.41
C ILE A 282 25.27 6.32 -2.79
N PRO A 283 25.07 5.27 -3.61
CA PRO A 283 24.88 3.92 -3.09
C PRO A 283 26.08 3.48 -2.23
N LEU A 284 25.84 2.75 -1.15
CA LEU A 284 26.90 2.28 -0.24
C LEU A 284 28.06 1.59 -0.98
N GLY A 285 27.75 0.78 -2.00
CA GLY A 285 28.77 0.08 -2.81
C GLY A 285 29.73 1.00 -3.58
N CYS A 286 29.38 2.27 -3.75
CA CYS A 286 30.21 3.29 -4.39
C CYS A 286 31.04 4.10 -3.38
N LEU A 287 30.70 4.03 -2.09
CA LEU A 287 31.45 4.72 -1.04
C LEU A 287 32.78 3.97 -0.84
N ARG A 288 33.87 4.57 -1.32
CA ARG A 288 35.22 4.05 -1.03
C ARG A 288 35.42 4.07 0.48
N SER A 289 35.88 2.95 1.05
CA SER A 289 36.34 2.90 2.44
C SER A 289 37.42 3.98 2.65
N PRO A 290 37.40 4.70 3.78
CA PRO A 290 38.41 5.71 4.08
C PRO A 290 39.82 5.13 4.13
#